data_AF-A0A3P7FYI6-F1
#
_entry.id   AF-A0A3P7FYI6-F1
#
_cell.length_a   1.000
_cell.length_b   1.000
_cell.length_c   1.000
_cell.angle_alpha   90.00
_cell.angle_beta   90.00
_cell.angle_gamma   90.00
#
_symmetry.space_group_name_H-M   'P 1'
#
loop_
_entity.id
_entity.type
_entity.pdbx_description
1 polymer ?
#
loop_
_entity_poly.entity_id
_entity_poly.type
_entity_poly.pdbx_seq_one_letter_code
_entity_poly.pdbx_strand_id
1 'polypeptide(L)'
;MQLNIILPNTLLNDSIAIIVLVITALLFIPNPICTFWIFIAIITIDIGVIGFLSLWSVKLDPISMITLIMAIGFSIEYCAHITYAFVSNPNNVTPFERCIEAMEKLAFPIIYGSMSTIFGVTILAFINSYMILKKQQKKKKK
;
A
#
# COMPACT_ATOMS: atom_id res chain seq x y z
N MET A 1 -13.37 19.52 -16.51
CA MET A 1 -12.14 19.87 -17.25
C MET A 1 -10.89 19.74 -16.38
N GLN A 2 -10.84 20.32 -15.17
CA GLN A 2 -9.67 20.16 -14.28
C GLN A 2 -9.39 18.70 -13.86
N LEU A 3 -10.40 17.86 -13.59
CA LEU A 3 -10.15 16.46 -13.16
C LEU A 3 -9.30 15.64 -14.15
N ASN A 4 -9.50 15.83 -15.46
CA ASN A 4 -8.81 15.06 -16.49
C ASN A 4 -7.34 15.46 -16.66
N ILE A 5 -6.92 16.62 -16.14
CA ILE A 5 -5.51 17.00 -16.09
C ILE A 5 -4.84 16.55 -14.79
N ILE A 6 -5.61 16.41 -13.70
CA ILE A 6 -5.07 16.00 -12.40
C ILE A 6 -4.78 14.50 -12.41
N LEU A 7 -5.67 13.70 -13.02
CA LEU A 7 -5.53 12.25 -13.12
C LEU A 7 -4.18 11.78 -13.71
N PRO A 8 -3.75 12.22 -14.92
CA PRO A 8 -2.47 11.81 -15.47
C PRO A 8 -1.29 12.29 -14.62
N ASN A 9 -1.35 13.50 -14.06
CA ASN A 9 -0.31 14.00 -13.16
C ASN A 9 -0.20 13.14 -11.90
N THR A 10 -1.34 12.71 -11.33
CA THR A 10 -1.33 11.80 -10.17
C THR A 10 -0.80 10.42 -10.53
N LEU A 11 -1.12 9.88 -11.72
CA LEU A 11 -0.58 8.61 -12.20
C LEU A 11 0.93 8.68 -12.44
N LEU A 12 1.43 9.79 -12.97
CA LEU A 12 2.87 10.00 -13.13
C LEU A 12 3.56 10.05 -11.77
N ASN A 13 3.03 10.81 -10.81
CA ASN A 13 3.57 10.86 -9.46
C ASN A 13 3.55 9.49 -8.77
N ASP A 14 2.48 8.71 -8.98
CA ASP A 14 2.36 7.34 -8.51
C ASP A 14 3.45 6.43 -9.12
N SER A 15 3.62 6.47 -10.44
CA SER A 15 4.67 5.69 -11.11
C SER A 15 6.09 6.04 -10.62
N ILE A 16 6.35 7.32 -10.34
CA ILE A 16 7.62 7.77 -9.76
C ILE A 16 7.78 7.20 -8.36
N ALA A 17 6.72 7.19 -7.54
CA ALA A 17 6.74 6.59 -6.22
C ALA A 17 7.07 5.10 -6.29
N ILE A 18 6.46 4.35 -7.23
CA ILE A 18 6.77 2.93 -7.46
C ILE A 18 8.24 2.74 -7.83
N ILE A 19 8.80 3.58 -8.71
CA ILE A 19 10.22 3.50 -9.09
C ILE A 19 11.12 3.74 -7.87
N VAL A 20 10.83 4.76 -7.07
CA VAL A 20 11.58 5.05 -5.85
C VAL A 20 11.51 3.88 -4.87
N LEU A 21 10.33 3.25 -4.73
CA LEU A 21 10.12 2.08 -3.89
C LEU A 21 10.89 0.85 -4.38
N VAL A 22 10.98 0.63 -5.69
CA VAL A 22 11.84 -0.43 -6.27
C VAL A 22 13.30 -0.15 -5.98
N ILE A 23 13.74 1.11 -6.09
CA ILE A 23 15.12 1.50 -5.77
C ILE A 23 15.43 1.29 -4.29
N THR A 24 14.53 1.65 -3.37
CA THR A 24 14.75 1.41 -1.94
C THR A 24 14.78 -0.09 -1.63
N ALA A 25 13.95 -0.91 -2.28
CA ALA A 25 14.02 -2.37 -2.15
C ALA A 25 15.37 -2.93 -2.67
N LEU A 26 15.92 -2.38 -3.76
CA LEU A 26 17.26 -2.73 -4.25
C LEU A 26 18.37 -2.28 -3.29
N LEU A 27 18.27 -1.07 -2.71
CA LEU A 27 19.24 -0.53 -1.77
C LEU A 27 19.29 -1.34 -0.47
N PHE A 28 18.14 -1.84 -0.02
CA PHE A 28 18.02 -2.55 1.23
C PHE A 28 18.75 -3.91 1.23
N ILE A 29 19.00 -4.50 0.06
CA ILE A 29 19.44 -5.90 -0.01
C ILE A 29 20.80 -6.08 -0.71
N PRO A 30 21.86 -6.41 0.06
CA PRO A 30 23.15 -6.83 -0.46
C PRO A 30 23.21 -8.28 -0.98
N ASN A 31 22.13 -9.08 -0.82
CA ASN A 31 22.09 -10.49 -1.23
C ASN A 31 20.96 -10.80 -2.24
N PRO A 32 21.27 -11.11 -3.52
CA PRO A 32 20.29 -11.12 -4.62
C PRO A 32 19.20 -12.19 -4.52
N ILE A 33 19.46 -13.31 -3.82
CA ILE A 33 18.52 -14.45 -3.76
C ILE A 33 17.30 -14.09 -2.91
N CYS A 34 17.52 -13.42 -1.78
CA CYS A 34 16.43 -13.03 -0.89
C CYS A 34 15.55 -11.95 -1.54
N THR A 35 16.17 -10.97 -2.23
CA THR A 35 15.46 -9.94 -3.00
C THR A 35 14.51 -10.54 -4.03
N PHE A 36 14.95 -11.56 -4.76
CA PHE A 36 14.13 -12.14 -5.82
C PHE A 36 12.83 -12.74 -5.27
N TRP A 37 12.91 -13.45 -4.14
CA TRP A 37 11.72 -14.01 -3.49
C TRP A 37 10.76 -12.91 -2.98
N ILE A 38 11.32 -11.84 -2.42
CA ILE A 38 10.56 -10.69 -1.93
C ILE A 38 9.89 -9.96 -3.09
N PHE A 39 10.58 -9.79 -4.21
CA PHE A 39 10.03 -9.14 -5.39
C PHE A 39 8.81 -9.91 -5.92
N ILE A 40 8.88 -11.24 -5.95
CA ILE A 40 7.73 -12.09 -6.30
C ILE A 40 6.58 -11.90 -5.29
N ALA A 41 6.89 -11.84 -3.99
CA ALA A 41 5.88 -11.62 -2.95
C ALA A 41 5.18 -10.27 -3.11
N ILE A 42 5.94 -9.18 -3.33
CA ILE A 42 5.41 -7.83 -3.57
C ILE A 42 4.49 -7.83 -4.79
N ILE A 43 4.96 -8.36 -5.94
CA ILE A 43 4.14 -8.45 -7.16
C ILE A 43 2.84 -9.22 -6.90
N THR A 44 2.92 -10.32 -6.15
CA THR A 44 1.76 -11.15 -5.84
C THR A 44 0.73 -10.37 -5.00
N ILE A 45 1.19 -9.60 -4.01
CA ILE A 45 0.33 -8.75 -3.18
C ILE A 45 -0.29 -7.63 -4.03
N ASP A 46 0.51 -6.96 -4.85
CA ASP A 46 0.04 -5.86 -5.71
C ASP A 46 -1.01 -6.33 -6.72
N ILE A 47 -0.76 -7.47 -7.40
CA ILE A 47 -1.73 -8.11 -8.28
C ILE A 47 -2.99 -8.48 -7.49
N GLY A 48 -2.85 -8.97 -6.26
CA GLY A 48 -3.97 -9.27 -5.37
C GLY A 48 -4.83 -8.03 -5.11
N VAL A 49 -4.22 -6.91 -4.68
CA VAL A 49 -4.93 -5.66 -4.39
C VAL A 49 -5.64 -5.11 -5.63
N ILE A 50 -4.94 -5.05 -6.78
CA ILE A 50 -5.51 -4.59 -8.05
C ILE A 50 -6.63 -5.53 -8.50
N GLY A 51 -6.46 -6.84 -8.32
CA GLY A 51 -7.45 -7.87 -8.62
C GLY A 51 -8.72 -7.72 -7.79
N PHE A 52 -8.61 -7.47 -6.48
CA PHE A 52 -9.75 -7.20 -5.60
C PHE A 52 -10.48 -5.91 -5.99
N LEU A 53 -9.77 -4.85 -6.37
CA LEU A 53 -10.38 -3.60 -6.85
C LEU A 53 -11.13 -3.80 -8.17
N SER A 54 -10.57 -4.61 -9.09
CA SER A 54 -11.20 -4.97 -10.35
C SER A 54 -12.47 -5.79 -10.12
N LEU A 55 -12.40 -6.80 -9.23
CA LEU A 55 -13.53 -7.65 -8.89
C LEU A 55 -14.68 -6.86 -8.25
N TRP A 56 -14.37 -5.89 -7.40
CA TRP A 56 -15.38 -5.05 -6.75
C TRP A 56 -15.88 -3.89 -7.63
N SER A 57 -15.41 -3.77 -8.88
CA SER A 57 -15.80 -2.69 -9.82
C SER A 57 -15.70 -1.29 -9.20
N VAL A 58 -14.66 -1.04 -8.39
CA VAL A 58 -14.44 0.25 -7.75
C VAL A 58 -14.12 1.29 -8.82
N LYS A 59 -14.82 2.42 -8.81
CA LYS A 59 -14.49 3.55 -9.69
C LYS A 59 -13.13 4.10 -9.28
N LEU A 60 -12.20 4.22 -10.23
CA LEU A 60 -10.90 4.87 -10.02
C LEU A 60 -11.09 6.38 -9.81
N ASP A 61 -11.62 6.75 -8.65
CA ASP A 61 -11.68 8.12 -8.16
C ASP A 61 -10.33 8.48 -7.50
N PRO A 62 -9.96 9.78 -7.43
CA PRO A 62 -8.69 10.22 -6.85
C PRO A 62 -8.43 9.68 -5.43
N ILE A 63 -9.49 9.49 -4.64
CA ILE A 63 -9.40 8.91 -3.29
C ILE A 63 -9.01 7.43 -3.35
N SER A 64 -9.65 6.65 -4.23
CA SER A 64 -9.33 5.24 -4.42
C SER A 64 -7.91 5.05 -4.94
N MET A 65 -7.43 5.96 -5.79
CA MET A 65 -6.04 5.95 -6.25
C MET A 65 -5.08 6.15 -5.08
N ILE A 66 -5.31 7.16 -4.22
CA ILE A 66 -4.47 7.38 -3.03
C ILE A 66 -4.49 6.13 -2.14
N THR A 67 -5.65 5.51 -1.92
CA THR A 67 -5.74 4.27 -1.14
C THR A 67 -4.97 3.11 -1.78
N LEU A 68 -4.97 2.99 -3.12
CA LEU A 68 -4.17 2.01 -3.85
C LEU A 68 -2.67 2.23 -3.62
N ILE A 69 -2.19 3.47 -3.74
CA ILE A 69 -0.77 3.82 -3.51
C ILE A 69 -0.37 3.49 -2.07
N MET A 70 -1.22 3.84 -1.10
CA MET A 70 -0.98 3.53 0.31
C MET A 70 -0.91 2.01 0.55
N ALA A 71 -1.78 1.24 -0.10
CA ALA A 71 -1.77 -0.23 0.01
C ALA A 71 -0.50 -0.85 -0.60
N ILE A 72 -0.05 -0.37 -1.75
CA ILE A 72 1.21 -0.79 -2.39
C ILE A 72 2.40 -0.45 -1.46
N GLY A 73 2.43 0.78 -0.92
CA GLY A 73 3.46 1.23 0.01
C GLY A 73 3.55 0.37 1.28
N PHE A 74 2.41 0.06 1.91
CA PHE A 74 2.37 -0.82 3.07
C PHE A 74 2.82 -2.24 2.74
N SER A 75 2.46 -2.77 1.56
CA SER A 75 2.86 -4.12 1.14
C SER A 75 4.39 -4.25 1.07
N ILE A 76 5.06 -3.24 0.52
CA ILE A 76 6.51 -3.18 0.42
C ILE A 76 7.17 -2.99 1.79
N GLU A 77 6.63 -2.09 2.61
CA GLU A 77 7.10 -1.85 3.98
C GLU A 77 7.07 -3.15 4.81
N TYR A 78 5.97 -3.89 4.76
CA TYR A 78 5.83 -5.16 5.48
C TYR A 78 6.84 -6.21 4.98
N CYS A 79 7.02 -6.34 3.67
CA CYS A 79 8.00 -7.25 3.10
C CYS A 79 9.43 -6.89 3.51
N ALA A 80 9.77 -5.60 3.50
CA ALA A 80 11.09 -5.10 3.89
C ALA A 80 11.36 -5.35 5.38
N HIS A 81 10.40 -5.05 6.27
CA HIS A 81 10.55 -5.29 7.71
C HIS A 81 10.65 -6.77 8.06
N ILE A 82 9.83 -7.63 7.45
CA ILE A 82 9.88 -9.09 7.68
C ILE A 82 11.23 -9.63 7.24
N THR A 83 11.71 -9.23 6.06
CA THR A 83 13.02 -9.62 5.54
C THR A 83 14.14 -9.12 6.44
N TYR A 84 14.10 -7.85 6.83
CA TYR A 84 15.10 -7.28 7.72
C TYR A 84 15.16 -8.03 9.03
N ALA A 85 14.01 -8.28 9.67
CA ALA A 85 13.93 -9.00 10.92
C ALA A 85 14.42 -10.45 10.78
N PHE A 86 14.15 -11.11 9.65
CA PHE A 86 14.64 -12.46 9.36
C PHE A 86 16.15 -12.52 9.17
N VAL A 87 16.72 -11.58 8.41
CA VAL A 87 18.17 -11.52 8.09
C VAL A 87 18.97 -10.98 9.28
N SER A 88 18.42 -10.01 10.01
CA SER A 88 19.06 -9.39 11.16
C SER A 88 19.02 -10.28 12.40
N ASN A 89 18.25 -11.36 12.42
CA ASN A 89 18.22 -12.29 13.54
C ASN A 89 19.53 -13.12 13.55
N PRO A 90 20.46 -12.87 14.49
CA PRO A 90 21.75 -13.56 14.52
C PRO A 90 21.63 -14.99 15.09
N ASN A 91 20.47 -15.35 15.65
CA ASN A 91 20.28 -16.65 16.29
C ASN A 91 20.38 -17.76 15.24
N ASN A 92 21.30 -18.71 15.39
CA ASN A 92 21.45 -19.92 14.54
C ASN A 92 20.28 -20.92 14.70
N VAL A 93 19.06 -20.40 14.90
CA VAL A 93 17.82 -21.17 14.92
C VAL A 93 17.40 -21.55 13.50
N THR A 94 16.45 -22.47 13.38
CA THR A 94 15.94 -22.91 12.08
C THR A 94 15.31 -21.73 11.32
N PRO A 95 15.33 -21.72 9.97
CA PRO A 95 14.71 -20.64 9.20
C PRO A 95 13.22 -20.48 9.51
N PHE A 96 12.54 -21.56 9.90
CA PHE A 96 11.14 -21.49 10.32
C PHE A 96 10.96 -20.70 11.62
N GLU A 97 11.77 -20.96 12.64
CA GLU A 97 11.73 -20.24 13.92
C GLU A 97 12.08 -18.75 13.75
N ARG A 98 13.08 -18.44 12.91
CA ARG A 98 13.43 -17.04 12.58
C ARG A 98 12.23 -16.30 11.97
N CYS A 99 11.48 -16.96 11.10
CA CYS A 99 10.29 -16.39 10.47
C CYS A 99 9.19 -16.15 11.49
N ILE A 100 8.90 -17.12 12.37
CA ILE A 100 7.90 -16.96 13.43
C ILE A 100 8.25 -15.78 14.35
N GLU A 101 9.51 -15.69 14.80
CA GLU A 101 9.94 -14.61 15.69
C GLU A 101 9.87 -13.24 15.00
N ALA A 102 10.20 -13.17 13.71
CA ALA A 102 10.03 -11.95 12.92
C ALA A 102 8.55 -11.56 12.79
N MET A 103 7.67 -12.53 12.49
CA MET A 103 6.24 -12.29 12.38
C MET A 103 5.62 -11.88 13.71
N GLU A 104 6.00 -12.49 14.84
CA GLU A 104 5.49 -12.13 16.17
C GLU A 104 5.82 -10.68 16.54
N LYS A 105 7.04 -10.23 16.23
CA LYS A 105 7.47 -8.84 16.47
C LYS A 105 6.75 -7.84 15.57
N LEU A 106 6.42 -8.23 14.34
CA LEU A 106 5.87 -7.33 13.33
C LEU A 106 4.33 -7.37 13.24
N ALA A 107 3.69 -8.43 13.72
CA ALA A 107 2.24 -8.60 13.62
C ALA A 107 1.46 -7.48 14.30
N PHE A 108 1.83 -7.09 15.53
CA PHE A 108 1.14 -6.01 16.24
C PHE A 108 1.22 -4.66 15.49
N PRO A 109 2.41 -4.16 15.08
CA PRO A 109 2.51 -2.95 14.26
C PRO A 109 1.66 -2.98 12.97
N ILE A 110 1.68 -4.11 12.26
CA ILE A 110 0.97 -4.26 10.98
C ILE A 110 -0.54 -4.20 11.19
N ILE A 111 -1.07 -4.88 12.21
CA ILE A 111 -2.49 -4.87 12.53
C ILE A 111 -2.93 -3.45 12.90
N TYR A 112 -2.20 -2.76 13.78
CA TYR A 112 -2.55 -1.39 14.17
C TYR A 112 -2.44 -0.40 12.99
N GLY A 113 -1.43 -0.55 12.13
CA GLY A 113 -1.25 0.29 10.93
C GLY A 113 -2.35 0.09 9.88
N SER A 114 -2.71 -1.17 9.61
CA SER A 114 -3.81 -1.50 8.69
C SER A 114 -5.17 -1.05 9.23
N MET A 115 -5.44 -1.25 10.53
CA MET A 115 -6.66 -0.74 11.18
C MET A 115 -6.75 0.78 11.06
N SER A 116 -5.66 1.51 11.32
CA SER A 116 -5.60 2.97 11.18
C SER A 116 -5.96 3.42 9.75
N THR A 117 -5.47 2.69 8.74
CA THR A 117 -5.76 2.98 7.33
C THR A 117 -7.23 2.74 7.00
N ILE A 118 -7.82 1.65 7.48
CA ILE A 118 -9.25 1.37 7.29
C ILE A 118 -10.10 2.48 7.93
N PHE A 119 -9.77 2.89 9.17
CA PHE A 119 -10.44 4.02 9.82
C PHE A 119 -10.27 5.31 9.02
N GLY A 120 -9.06 5.61 8.55
CA GLY A 120 -8.76 6.80 7.74
C GLY A 120 -9.55 6.86 6.44
N VAL A 121 -9.59 5.75 5.69
CA VAL A 121 -10.36 5.64 4.43
C VAL A 121 -11.85 5.77 4.71
N THR A 122 -12.35 5.14 5.77
CA THR A 122 -13.76 5.24 6.18
C THR A 122 -14.16 6.69 6.46
N ILE A 123 -13.38 7.40 7.28
CA ILE A 123 -13.62 8.81 7.61
C ILE A 123 -13.58 9.69 6.34
N LEU A 124 -12.61 9.44 5.45
CA LEU A 124 -12.46 10.20 4.21
C LEU A 124 -13.63 9.96 3.23
N ALA A 125 -14.16 8.74 3.18
CA ALA A 125 -15.35 8.39 2.41
C ALA A 125 -16.59 9.15 2.90
N PHE A 126 -16.78 9.27 4.23
CA PHE A 126 -17.87 10.05 4.81
C PHE A 126 -17.78 11.54 4.42
N ILE A 127 -16.61 12.18 4.53
CA ILE A 127 -16.43 13.61 4.23
C ILE A 127 -16.71 13.93 2.76
N ASN A 128 -16.24 13.09 1.83
CA ASN A 128 -16.49 13.31 0.40
C ASN A 128 -17.98 13.21 0.03
N SER A 129 -18.71 12.28 0.65
CA SER A 129 -20.16 12.18 0.49
C SER A 129 -20.87 13.48 0.90
N TYR A 130 -20.52 14.05 2.07
CA TYR A 130 -21.05 15.34 2.50
C TYR A 130 -20.71 16.50 1.56
N MET A 131 -19.47 16.56 1.04
CA MET A 131 -19.06 17.61 0.10
C MET A 131 -19.85 17.53 -1.21
N ILE A 132 -20.05 16.33 -1.76
CA ILE A 132 -20.83 16.11 -2.98
C ILE A 132 -22.29 16.52 -2.75
N LEU A 133 -22.91 16.08 -1.65
CA LEU A 133 -24.26 16.47 -1.28
C LEU A 133 -24.41 17.99 -1.15
N LYS A 134 -23.48 18.67 -0.46
CA LYS A 134 -23.49 20.13 -0.31
C LYS A 134 -23.31 20.85 -1.65
N LYS A 135 -22.50 20.32 -2.56
CA LYS A 135 -22.30 20.85 -3.93
C LYS A 135 -23.58 20.72 -4.77
N GLN A 136 -24.31 19.61 -4.64
CA GLN A 136 -25.61 19.41 -5.30
C GLN A 136 -26.69 20.37 -4.74
N GLN A 137 -26.73 20.56 -3.42
CA GLN A 137 -27.63 21.52 -2.77
C GLN A 137 -27.36 22.96 -3.22
N LYS A 138 -26.08 23.37 -3.33
CA LYS A 138 -25.72 24.68 -3.88
C LYS A 138 -26.12 24.85 -5.34
N LYS A 139 -26.04 23.78 -6.16
CA LYS A 139 -26.51 23.79 -7.55
C LYS A 139 -28.03 23.88 -7.66
N LYS A 140 -28.80 23.27 -6.76
CA LYS A 140 -30.27 23.39 -6.75
C LYS A 140 -30.79 24.75 -6.27
N LYS A 141 -30.00 25.49 -5.49
CA LYS A 141 -30.35 26.84 -5.01
C LYS A 141 -30.02 27.96 -6.01
N LYS A 142 -29.35 27.64 -7.12
CA LYS A 142 -28.95 28.61 -8.15
C LYS A 142 -29.72 28.36 -9.42
#